data_AF-A0A7W0VI16-F1
#
_entry.id   AF-A0A7W0VI16-F1
#
_cell.length_a   1.000
_cell.length_b   1.000
_cell.length_c   1.000
_cell.angle_alpha   90.00
_cell.angle_beta   90.00
_cell.angle_gamma   90.00
#
_symmetry.space_group_name_H-M   'P 1'
#
loop_
_entity.id
_entity.type
_entity.pdbx_description
1 polymer ?
#
loop_
_entity_poly.entity_id
_entity_poly.type
_entity_poly.pdbx_seq_one_letter_code
_entity_poly.pdbx_strand_id
1 'polypeptide(L)'
;ARLRAVKATTPGAELAVHLILTSELTLFGSPVWGSSPGIPGSAATTGHSLAAVVVDISLGFPAVADGMTMVHELGHFMGLFHTTEYDRTYHDPLSDTPECATGAATCPDGRNIMYNAFYGASGGVGLTTSPHQRRVIWSSPLYSATAP
;
A
#
# COMPACT_ATOMS: atom_id res chain seq x y z
N ALA A 1 6.06 -13.51 -22.55
CA ALA A 1 4.81 -14.23 -22.24
C ALA A 1 3.67 -13.22 -22.19
N ARG A 2 2.60 -13.39 -22.99
CA ARG A 2 1.40 -12.56 -22.81
C ARG A 2 0.74 -13.04 -21.53
N LEU A 3 0.84 -12.24 -20.46
CA LEU A 3 -0.02 -12.39 -19.29
C LEU A 3 -1.46 -12.38 -19.80
N ARG A 4 -2.09 -13.56 -19.86
CA ARG A 4 -3.55 -13.60 -19.85
C ARG A 4 -3.89 -13.14 -18.44
N ALA A 5 -4.38 -11.90 -18.32
CA ALA A 5 -5.06 -11.49 -17.10
C ALA A 5 -5.98 -12.65 -16.72
N VAL A 6 -5.86 -13.14 -15.48
CA VAL A 6 -6.85 -14.07 -14.94
C VAL A 6 -8.16 -13.32 -15.09
N LYS A 7 -8.96 -13.76 -16.06
CA LYS A 7 -10.26 -13.16 -16.30
C LYS A 7 -11.06 -13.55 -15.07
N ALA A 8 -11.26 -12.59 -14.16
CA ALA A 8 -12.38 -12.59 -13.23
C ALA A 8 -13.55 -13.24 -13.97
N THR A 9 -14.02 -14.38 -13.46
CA THR A 9 -14.77 -15.37 -14.25
C THR A 9 -16.12 -14.84 -14.76
N THR A 10 -16.48 -13.63 -14.35
CA THR A 10 -17.70 -12.91 -14.72
C THR A 10 -17.35 -11.55 -15.35
N PRO A 11 -17.61 -11.33 -16.65
CA PRO A 11 -17.46 -10.01 -17.27
C PRO A 11 -18.39 -8.98 -16.59
N GLY A 12 -17.81 -7.93 -16.00
CA GLY A 12 -18.54 -6.72 -15.58
C GLY A 12 -19.06 -6.67 -14.13
N ALA A 13 -18.63 -7.55 -13.22
CA ALA A 13 -19.20 -7.58 -11.85
C ALA A 13 -18.24 -7.91 -10.69
N GLU A 14 -16.92 -7.96 -10.88
CA GLU A 14 -15.98 -8.19 -9.76
C GLU A 14 -15.05 -6.99 -9.60
N LEU A 15 -15.10 -6.38 -8.41
CA LEU A 15 -14.13 -5.38 -7.99
C LEU A 15 -12.75 -6.06 -7.90
N ALA A 16 -11.73 -5.47 -8.51
CA ALA A 16 -10.40 -6.04 -8.52
C ALA A 16 -9.32 -4.97 -8.45
N VAL A 17 -8.19 -5.35 -7.85
CA VAL A 17 -6.94 -4.62 -7.87
C VAL A 17 -5.91 -5.41 -8.67
N HIS A 18 -5.17 -4.72 -9.53
CA HIS A 18 -4.05 -5.28 -10.26
C HIS A 18 -2.74 -4.99 -9.54
N LEU A 19 -1.84 -5.97 -9.48
CA LEU A 19 -0.47 -5.77 -9.02
C LEU A 19 0.48 -5.84 -10.22
N ILE A 20 1.21 -4.74 -10.45
CA ILE A 20 2.21 -4.63 -11.51
C ILE A 20 3.59 -4.63 -10.86
N LEU A 21 4.46 -5.52 -11.32
CA LEU A 21 5.83 -5.64 -10.85
C LEU A 21 6.76 -5.09 -11.92
N THR A 22 7.62 -4.15 -11.53
CA THR A 22 8.63 -3.52 -12.39
C THR A 22 10.02 -3.65 -11.77
N SER A 23 11.06 -3.42 -12.55
CA SER A 23 12.46 -3.41 -12.08
C SER A 23 12.98 -2.02 -11.74
N GLU A 24 12.17 -0.99 -12.01
CA GLU A 24 12.45 0.40 -11.70
C GLU A 24 11.12 1.16 -11.64
N LEU A 25 10.96 2.00 -10.62
CA LEU A 25 9.84 2.92 -10.50
C LEU A 25 10.35 4.28 -10.02
N THR A 26 10.05 5.32 -10.78
CA THR A 26 10.40 6.71 -10.45
C THR A 26 9.14 7.56 -10.38
N LEU A 27 8.96 8.26 -9.26
CA LEU A 27 7.91 9.26 -9.09
C LEU A 27 8.54 10.60 -8.74
N PHE A 28 8.04 11.68 -9.35
CA PHE A 28 8.55 13.04 -9.14
C PHE A 28 10.08 13.18 -9.28
N GLY A 29 10.68 12.36 -10.14
CA GLY A 29 12.14 12.33 -10.38
C GLY A 29 12.95 11.59 -9.32
N SER A 30 12.32 10.90 -8.37
CA SER A 30 12.99 10.07 -7.36
C SER A 30 12.56 8.61 -7.45
N PRO A 31 13.48 7.65 -7.22
CA PRO A 31 13.12 6.24 -7.09
C PRO A 31 12.17 6.02 -5.91
N VAL A 32 11.17 5.16 -6.10
CA VAL A 32 10.23 4.74 -5.04
C VAL A 32 10.05 3.23 -5.09
N TRP A 33 9.73 2.62 -3.94
CA TRP A 33 9.50 1.17 -3.87
C TRP A 33 8.14 0.74 -4.43
N GLY A 34 7.15 1.62 -4.36
CA GLY A 34 5.80 1.33 -4.81
C GLY A 34 4.98 2.58 -5.06
N SER A 35 3.81 2.37 -5.66
CA SER A 35 2.81 3.41 -5.86
C SER A 35 1.41 2.83 -5.97
N SER A 36 0.52 3.33 -5.12
CA SER A 36 -0.92 3.23 -5.31
C SER A 36 -1.44 4.36 -6.21
N PRO A 37 -2.42 4.08 -7.09
CA PRO A 37 -2.96 5.08 -8.02
C PRO A 37 -3.91 6.08 -7.34
N GLY A 38 -4.22 5.88 -6.06
CA GLY A 38 -5.09 6.73 -5.26
C GLY A 38 -5.31 6.18 -3.86
N ILE A 39 -5.96 7.00 -3.03
CA ILE A 39 -6.37 6.67 -1.66
C ILE A 39 -7.86 7.04 -1.50
N PRO A 40 -8.80 6.13 -1.83
CA PRO A 40 -8.61 4.78 -2.37
C PRO A 40 -8.38 4.76 -3.90
N GLY A 41 -7.95 3.61 -4.42
CA GLY A 41 -7.88 3.32 -5.85
C GLY A 41 -9.24 2.88 -6.44
N SER A 42 -9.31 2.78 -7.77
CA SER A 42 -10.55 2.42 -8.48
C SER A 42 -10.60 0.92 -8.79
N ALA A 43 -11.30 0.16 -7.95
CA ALA A 43 -11.47 -1.29 -8.14
C ALA A 43 -12.56 -1.66 -9.18
N ALA A 44 -13.42 -0.70 -9.56
CA ALA A 44 -14.61 -0.97 -10.37
C ALA A 44 -14.31 -1.21 -11.87
N THR A 45 -13.17 -0.73 -12.36
CA THR A 45 -12.81 -0.81 -13.78
C THR A 45 -11.45 -1.47 -13.95
N THR A 46 -11.44 -2.77 -14.19
CA THR A 46 -10.22 -3.52 -14.49
C THR A 46 -9.55 -3.02 -15.77
N GLY A 47 -8.21 -3.04 -15.82
CA GLY A 47 -7.44 -2.62 -16.99
C GLY A 47 -7.30 -1.10 -17.17
N HIS A 48 -7.78 -0.30 -16.22
CA HIS A 48 -7.52 1.13 -16.16
C HIS A 48 -6.32 1.44 -15.24
N SER A 49 -5.59 2.53 -15.47
CA SER A 49 -4.41 2.91 -14.66
C SER A 49 -4.76 3.12 -13.19
N LEU A 50 -6.00 3.52 -12.89
CA LEU A 50 -6.49 3.72 -11.52
C LEU A 50 -6.78 2.42 -10.76
N ALA A 51 -6.67 1.26 -11.41
CA ALA A 51 -6.97 -0.05 -10.84
C ALA A 51 -5.71 -0.85 -10.46
N ALA A 52 -4.52 -0.27 -10.62
CA ALA A 52 -3.26 -1.00 -10.46
C ALA A 52 -2.33 -0.35 -9.43
N VAL A 53 -1.88 -1.13 -8.45
CA VAL A 53 -0.70 -0.82 -7.63
C VAL A 53 0.56 -1.27 -8.38
N VAL A 54 1.61 -0.45 -8.33
CA VAL A 54 2.90 -0.75 -8.96
C VAL A 54 3.94 -0.93 -7.86
N VAL A 55 4.74 -1.99 -7.96
CA VAL A 55 5.83 -2.28 -7.01
C VAL A 55 7.12 -2.50 -7.79
N ASP A 56 8.16 -1.80 -7.39
CA ASP A 56 9.53 -2.05 -7.83
C ASP A 56 10.07 -3.28 -7.08
N ILE A 57 10.43 -4.31 -7.83
CA ILE A 57 11.10 -5.50 -7.34
C ILE A 57 12.49 -5.51 -7.92
N SER A 58 13.48 -5.24 -7.07
CA SER A 58 14.89 -5.23 -7.46
C SER A 58 15.66 -6.32 -6.71
N LEU A 59 16.66 -6.92 -7.37
CA LEU A 59 17.53 -7.93 -6.75
C LEU A 59 18.37 -7.37 -5.58
N GLY A 60 18.44 -6.05 -5.42
CA GLY A 60 19.15 -5.36 -4.35
C GLY A 60 18.30 -5.10 -3.10
N PHE A 61 16.97 -5.32 -3.17
CA PHE A 61 16.07 -5.14 -2.04
C PHE A 61 15.68 -6.51 -1.46
N PRO A 62 15.60 -6.68 -0.13
CA PRO A 62 15.23 -7.97 0.43
C PRO A 62 13.81 -8.38 0.01
N ALA A 63 13.62 -9.63 -0.41
CA ALA A 63 12.31 -10.11 -0.91
C ALA A 63 11.16 -9.94 0.09
N VAL A 64 11.46 -9.98 1.40
CA VAL A 64 10.47 -9.67 2.45
C VAL A 64 10.01 -8.22 2.35
N ALA A 65 10.93 -7.30 2.06
CA ALA A 65 10.66 -5.89 1.92
C ALA A 65 9.80 -5.61 0.67
N ASP A 66 10.07 -6.28 -0.46
CA ASP A 66 9.20 -6.23 -1.65
C ASP A 66 7.76 -6.64 -1.29
N GLY A 67 7.60 -7.75 -0.57
CA GLY A 67 6.30 -8.24 -0.11
C GLY A 67 5.59 -7.25 0.82
N MET A 68 6.33 -6.61 1.73
CA MET A 68 5.75 -5.58 2.60
C MET A 68 5.36 -4.33 1.82
N THR A 69 6.13 -3.92 0.81
CA THR A 69 5.76 -2.83 -0.09
C THR A 69 4.44 -3.14 -0.81
N MET A 70 4.23 -4.37 -1.28
CA MET A 70 2.93 -4.77 -1.85
C MET A 70 1.79 -4.56 -0.86
N VAL A 71 1.97 -4.93 0.41
CA VAL A 71 0.96 -4.73 1.46
C VAL A 71 0.72 -3.24 1.73
N HIS A 72 1.79 -2.44 1.78
CA HIS A 72 1.74 -0.99 1.96
C HIS A 72 0.92 -0.31 0.85
N GLU A 73 1.23 -0.59 -0.42
CA GLU A 73 0.52 0.02 -1.55
C GLU A 73 -0.93 -0.47 -1.65
N LEU A 74 -1.21 -1.73 -1.28
CA LEU A 74 -2.59 -2.21 -1.16
C LEU A 74 -3.34 -1.51 -0.02
N GLY A 75 -2.66 -1.15 1.08
CA GLY A 75 -3.21 -0.32 2.14
C GLY A 75 -3.69 1.04 1.61
N HIS A 76 -2.86 1.72 0.82
CA HIS A 76 -3.25 2.94 0.11
C HIS A 76 -4.42 2.72 -0.83
N PHE A 77 -4.37 1.68 -1.67
CA PHE A 77 -5.44 1.35 -2.59
C PHE A 77 -6.78 1.17 -1.88
N MET A 78 -6.77 0.61 -0.67
CA MET A 78 -7.94 0.39 0.17
C MET A 78 -8.33 1.58 1.04
N GLY A 79 -7.59 2.70 0.97
CA GLY A 79 -7.96 3.99 1.58
C GLY A 79 -7.14 4.40 2.81
N LEU A 80 -6.04 3.73 3.12
CA LEU A 80 -5.14 4.15 4.21
C LEU A 80 -4.19 5.24 3.73
N PHE A 81 -3.93 6.25 4.57
CA PHE A 81 -2.85 7.22 4.37
C PHE A 81 -1.60 6.78 5.11
N HIS A 82 -0.48 7.46 4.89
CA HIS A 82 0.67 7.28 5.76
C HIS A 82 0.32 7.73 7.18
N THR A 83 0.71 6.95 8.20
CA THR A 83 0.52 7.36 9.60
C THR A 83 1.26 8.67 9.89
N THR A 84 2.45 8.81 9.32
CA THR A 84 3.25 10.04 9.31
C THR A 84 3.90 10.20 7.94
N GLU A 85 3.74 11.36 7.32
CA GLU A 85 4.37 11.71 6.04
C GLU A 85 5.87 12.00 6.16
N TYR A 86 6.57 12.07 5.03
CA TYR A 86 8.03 12.22 4.98
C TYR A 86 8.52 13.53 5.62
N ASP A 87 7.75 14.60 5.46
CA ASP A 87 8.03 15.88 6.10
C ASP A 87 7.71 15.90 7.60
N ARG A 88 7.00 14.88 8.10
CA ARG A 88 6.54 14.71 9.49
C ARG A 88 5.59 15.80 9.97
N THR A 89 4.96 16.53 9.05
CA THR A 89 4.00 17.60 9.36
C THR A 89 2.56 17.21 9.04
N TYR A 90 2.38 16.18 8.20
CA TYR A 90 1.09 15.60 7.89
C TYR A 90 0.99 14.17 8.42
N HIS A 91 -0.21 13.83 8.89
CA HIS A 91 -0.54 12.56 9.54
C HIS A 91 -1.86 12.03 8.97
N ASP A 92 -2.10 10.73 9.10
CA ASP A 92 -3.41 10.16 8.75
C ASP A 92 -4.50 10.69 9.72
N PRO A 93 -5.78 10.65 9.32
CA PRO A 93 -6.87 11.16 10.18
C PRO A 93 -7.27 10.17 11.30
N LEU A 94 -6.49 9.11 11.54
CA LEU A 94 -6.88 8.04 12.45
C LEU A 94 -6.34 8.35 13.85
N SER A 95 -7.22 8.49 14.84
CA SER A 95 -6.79 8.88 16.19
C SER A 95 -6.00 7.82 16.98
N ASP A 96 -5.84 6.60 16.45
CA ASP A 96 -5.19 5.46 17.12
C ASP A 96 -3.85 5.06 16.50
N THR A 97 -3.39 5.83 15.51
CA THR A 97 -2.05 5.77 14.94
C THR A 97 -1.20 6.86 15.60
N PRO A 98 -0.07 6.50 16.22
CA PRO A 98 0.78 7.52 16.83
C PRO A 98 1.49 8.34 15.75
N GLU A 99 1.67 9.63 15.99
CA GLU A 99 2.41 10.51 15.09
C GLU A 99 3.91 10.48 15.39
N CYS A 100 4.76 10.63 14.37
CA CYS A 100 6.20 10.76 14.57
C CYS A 100 6.73 12.17 14.34
N ALA A 101 7.29 12.76 15.39
CA ALA A 101 8.04 14.02 15.31
C ALA A 101 9.55 13.83 15.05
N THR A 102 10.07 12.60 15.20
CA THR A 102 11.51 12.27 15.13
C THR A 102 11.87 11.54 13.83
N GLY A 103 13.07 10.96 13.73
CA GLY A 103 13.45 10.12 12.60
C GLY A 103 12.96 8.68 12.73
N ALA A 104 12.96 7.95 11.60
CA ALA A 104 12.41 6.59 11.46
C ALA A 104 12.80 5.60 12.58
N ALA A 105 14.05 5.63 13.04
CA ALA A 105 14.54 4.68 14.04
C ALA A 105 13.90 4.82 15.44
N THR A 106 13.33 5.99 15.76
CA THR A 106 12.72 6.28 17.06
C THR A 106 11.23 6.63 16.95
N CYS A 107 10.64 6.47 15.77
CA CYS A 107 9.24 6.77 15.53
C CYS A 107 8.31 5.75 16.22
N PRO A 108 7.29 6.20 16.98
CA PRO A 108 6.34 5.29 17.63
C PRO A 108 5.48 4.51 16.63
N ASP A 109 5.22 5.06 15.44
CA ASP A 109 4.57 4.39 14.32
C ASP A 109 5.54 3.69 13.38
N GLY A 110 6.85 3.64 13.68
CA GLY A 110 7.86 3.02 12.80
C GLY A 110 7.62 1.54 12.48
N ARG A 111 6.76 0.87 13.27
CA ARG A 111 6.30 -0.50 13.05
C ARG A 111 4.90 -0.60 12.43
N ASN A 112 4.24 0.50 12.12
CA ASN A 112 3.00 0.49 11.37
C ASN A 112 3.33 0.22 9.90
N ILE A 113 2.59 -0.67 9.24
CA ILE A 113 2.81 -0.95 7.81
C ILE A 113 2.62 0.30 6.94
N MET A 114 1.78 1.25 7.37
CA MET A 114 1.55 2.50 6.67
C MET A 114 2.52 3.62 7.07
N TYR A 115 3.55 3.35 7.89
CA TYR A 115 4.62 4.33 8.06
C TYR A 115 5.45 4.39 6.77
N ASN A 116 5.66 5.58 6.23
CA ASN A 116 6.29 5.75 4.91
C ASN A 116 7.73 5.19 4.81
N ALA A 117 8.40 5.01 5.95
CA ALA A 117 9.73 4.43 6.07
C ALA A 117 9.71 3.17 6.94
N PHE A 118 8.61 2.41 6.94
CA PHE A 118 8.41 1.21 7.78
C PHE A 118 9.61 0.26 7.72
N TYR A 119 10.18 0.04 6.53
CA TYR A 119 11.31 -0.87 6.36
C TYR A 119 12.60 -0.29 6.96
N GLY A 120 12.86 1.01 6.78
CA GLY A 120 14.00 1.68 7.40
C GLY A 120 13.88 1.80 8.94
N ALA A 121 12.65 1.88 9.46
CA ALA A 121 12.37 2.00 10.89
C ALA A 121 12.42 0.65 11.62
N SER A 122 11.94 -0.43 10.99
CA SER A 122 11.74 -1.72 11.66
C SER A 122 12.54 -2.88 11.06
N GLY A 123 13.20 -2.68 9.91
CA GLY A 123 13.78 -3.77 9.12
C GLY A 123 12.73 -4.75 8.59
N GLY A 124 11.45 -4.36 8.57
CA GLY A 124 10.33 -5.22 8.21
C GLY A 124 9.88 -6.17 9.33
N VAL A 125 10.40 -6.02 10.56
CA VAL A 125 10.11 -6.93 11.67
C VAL A 125 8.98 -6.41 12.54
N GLY A 126 8.00 -7.28 12.83
CA GLY A 126 6.92 -6.98 13.78
C GLY A 126 6.01 -5.85 13.30
N LEU A 127 5.75 -5.80 11.98
CA LEU A 127 4.85 -4.81 11.38
C LEU A 127 3.41 -5.00 11.86
N THR A 128 2.72 -3.88 12.05
CA THR A 128 1.40 -3.80 12.70
C THR A 128 0.43 -2.94 11.90
N THR A 129 -0.85 -3.09 12.21
CA THR A 129 -1.93 -2.16 11.81
C THR A 129 -2.77 -1.81 13.02
N SER A 130 -3.33 -0.60 13.04
CA SER A 130 -4.22 -0.15 14.11
C SER A 130 -5.63 -0.72 13.95
N PRO A 131 -6.42 -0.81 15.05
CA PRO A 131 -7.84 -1.10 14.96
C PRO A 131 -8.64 -0.20 14.01
N HIS A 132 -8.32 1.10 13.89
CA HIS A 132 -9.02 2.00 12.98
C HIS A 132 -8.62 1.74 11.53
N GLN A 133 -7.34 1.48 11.24
CA GLN A 133 -6.89 1.09 9.90
C GLN A 133 -7.63 -0.16 9.43
N ARG A 134 -7.79 -1.16 10.30
CA ARG A 134 -8.58 -2.37 10.00
C ARG A 134 -10.02 -2.06 9.61
N ARG A 135 -10.66 -1.08 10.27
CA ARG A 135 -12.03 -0.66 9.93
C ARG A 135 -12.10 0.03 8.56
N VAL A 136 -11.12 0.85 8.22
CA VAL A 136 -11.04 1.45 6.86
C VAL A 136 -10.98 0.34 5.81
N ILE A 137 -10.06 -0.63 5.96
CA ILE A 137 -9.93 -1.78 5.07
C ILE A 137 -11.25 -2.56 4.94
N TRP A 138 -11.88 -2.91 6.07
CA TRP A 138 -13.13 -3.68 6.07
C TRP A 138 -14.33 -2.92 5.50
N SER A 139 -14.31 -1.58 5.57
CA SER A 139 -15.33 -0.73 4.95
C SER A 139 -15.13 -0.52 3.45
N SER A 140 -14.00 -0.95 2.88
CA SER A 140 -13.74 -0.76 1.46
C SER A 140 -14.71 -1.59 0.60
N PRO A 141 -15.14 -1.06 -0.56
CA PRO A 141 -15.97 -1.81 -1.50
C PRO A 141 -15.32 -3.12 -1.94
N LEU A 142 -14.00 -3.11 -2.14
CA LEU A 142 -13.23 -4.30 -2.55
C LEU A 142 -13.30 -5.42 -1.49
N TYR A 143 -13.15 -5.08 -0.20
CA TYR A 143 -13.29 -6.05 0.88
C TYR A 143 -14.72 -6.59 0.95
N SER A 144 -15.71 -5.70 0.88
CA SER A 144 -17.13 -6.09 0.95
C SER A 144 -17.55 -7.01 -0.20
N ALA A 145 -16.97 -6.84 -1.39
CA ALA A 145 -17.25 -7.70 -2.55
C ALA A 145 -16.59 -9.08 -2.48
N THR A 146 -15.61 -9.28 -1.59
CA THR A 146 -14.85 -10.52 -1.45
C THR A 146 -15.09 -11.24 -0.11
N ALA A 147 -15.83 -10.60 0.81
CA ALA A 147 -16.26 -11.22 2.05
C ALA A 147 -17.34 -12.30 1.80
N PRO A 148 -17.26 -13.46 2.47
CA PRO A 148 -18.20 -14.57 2.30
C PRO A 148 -19.60 -14.28 2.84
#